data_AF-A0A496W4V7-F1
#
_entry.id   AF-A0A496W4V7-F1
#
_cell.length_a   1.000
_cell.length_b   1.000
_cell.length_c   1.000
_cell.angle_alpha   90.00
_cell.angle_beta   90.00
_cell.angle_gamma   90.00
#
_symmetry.space_group_name_H-M   'P 1'
#
loop_
_entity.id
_entity.type
_entity.pdbx_description
1 polymer ?
#
loop_
_entity_poly.entity_id
_entity_poly.type
_entity_poly.pdbx_seq_one_letter_code
_entity_poly.pdbx_strand_id
1 'polypeptide(L)' 'MQTIEFTTESRDGMISIPKQYKDWFRKSFKVILKENKESTPLTSSQDRINEEVKSFFENIQIDLSQYRFNRDEANER' A
#
# COMPACT_ATOMS: atom_id res chain seq x y z
N MET A 1 8.85 5.38 31.27
CA MET A 1 8.97 4.16 30.42
C MET A 1 9.74 4.58 29.18
N GLN A 2 10.80 3.87 28.78
CA GLN A 2 11.61 4.20 27.59
C GLN A 2 11.21 3.28 26.43
N THR A 3 11.00 3.86 25.26
CA THR A 3 10.65 3.15 24.03
C THR A 3 11.68 3.51 22.97
N ILE A 4 12.20 2.51 22.26
CA ILE A 4 13.09 2.70 21.13
C ILE A 4 12.31 2.43 19.85
N GLU A 5 12.46 3.31 18.87
CA GLU A 5 11.91 3.13 17.53
C GLU A 5 13.07 3.07 16.54
N PHE A 6 13.03 2.09 15.65
CA PHE A 6 14.01 1.94 14.58
C PHE A 6 13.39 1.19 13.40
N THR A 7 13.92 1.46 12.22
CA THR A 7 13.58 0.76 10.99
C THR A 7 14.69 -0.25 10.70
N THR A 8 14.31 -1.48 10.40
CA THR A 8 15.22 -2.51 9.89
C THR A 8 14.47 -3.41 8.95
N GLU A 9 15.20 -4.01 8.02
CA GLU A 9 14.72 -5.14 7.24
C GLU A 9 14.72 -6.40 8.12
N SER A 10 13.73 -7.26 7.92
CA SER A 10 13.77 -8.64 8.40
C SER A 10 14.53 -9.48 7.40
N ARG A 11 15.52 -10.25 7.86
CA ARG A 11 16.27 -11.19 7.02
C ARG A 11 16.16 -12.58 7.64
N ASP A 12 15.69 -13.55 6.87
CA ASP A 12 15.50 -14.95 7.32
C ASP A 12 14.67 -15.07 8.60
N GLY A 13 13.64 -14.22 8.75
CA GLY A 13 12.79 -14.17 9.94
C GLY A 13 13.45 -13.50 11.16
N MET A 14 14.64 -12.94 11.01
CA MET A 14 15.39 -12.27 12.07
C MET A 14 15.37 -10.75 11.89
N ILE A 15 14.97 -10.04 12.94
CA ILE A 15 15.02 -8.58 13.05
C ILE A 15 16.26 -8.21 13.86
N SER A 16 17.24 -7.59 13.21
CA SER A 16 18.48 -7.17 13.86
C SER A 16 18.26 -5.84 14.60
N ILE A 17 18.48 -5.83 15.92
CA ILE A 17 18.47 -4.59 16.69
C ILE A 17 19.77 -3.81 16.39
N PRO A 18 19.69 -2.52 16.01
CA PRO A 18 20.87 -1.70 15.75
C PRO A 18 21.85 -1.67 16.93
N LYS A 19 23.16 -1.64 16.64
CA LYS A 19 24.24 -1.68 17.64
C LYS A 19 24.17 -0.57 18.69
N GLN A 20 23.55 0.56 18.35
CA GLN A 20 23.35 1.69 19.27
C GLN A 20 22.42 1.34 20.45
N TYR A 21 21.64 0.27 20.36
CA TYR A 21 20.75 -0.21 21.41
C TYR A 21 21.27 -1.49 22.08
N LYS A 22 22.58 -1.74 22.04
CA LYS A 22 23.23 -2.92 22.65
C LYS A 22 22.84 -3.17 24.11
N ASP A 23 22.62 -2.10 24.86
CA ASP A 23 22.26 -2.16 26.28
C ASP A 23 20.89 -2.83 26.53
N TRP A 24 20.08 -3.02 25.48
CA TRP A 24 18.79 -3.69 25.54
C TRP A 24 18.87 -5.22 25.37
N PHE A 25 20.01 -5.77 24.91
CA PHE A 25 20.13 -7.21 24.64
C PHE A 25 19.99 -8.12 25.87
N ARG A 26 20.18 -7.59 27.08
CA ARG A 26 20.10 -8.36 28.33
C ARG A 26 18.80 -8.12 29.11
N LYS A 27 17.83 -7.41 28.52
CA LYS A 27 16.57 -7.05 29.18
C LYS A 27 15.41 -7.79 28.52
N SER A 28 14.34 -8.02 29.28
CA SER A 28 13.06 -8.44 28.71
C SER A 28 12.31 -7.20 28.22
N PHE A 29 11.78 -7.25 27.00
CA PHE A 29 11.05 -6.14 26.39
C PHE A 29 9.89 -6.65 25.53
N LYS A 30 8.86 -5.81 25.40
CA LYS A 30 7.74 -6.02 24.47
C LYS A 30 8.09 -5.37 23.14
N VAL A 31 7.94 -6.12 22.04
CA VAL A 31 8.18 -5.63 20.68
C VAL A 31 6.84 -5.27 20.02
N ILE A 32 6.81 -4.15 19.31
CA ILE A 32 5.70 -3.77 18.44
C ILE A 32 6.28 -3.63 17.03
N LEU A 33 5.76 -4.41 16.09
CA LEU A 33 6.14 -4.32 14.69
C LEU A 33 5.11 -3.47 13.96
N LYS A 34 5.60 -2.47 13.20
CA LYS A 34 4.80 -1.67 12.29
C LYS A 34 5.32 -1.91 10.88
N GLU A 35 4.42 -2.28 9.98
CA GLU A 35 4.73 -2.37 8.56
C GLU A 35 4.98 -0.96 8.01
N ASN A 36 6.16 -0.74 7.44
CA ASN A 36 6.45 0.50 6.75
C ASN A 36 5.99 0.38 5.29
N LYS A 37 4.82 0.97 4.99
CA LYS A 37 4.21 0.92 3.64
C LYS A 37 4.92 1.82 2.61
N GLU A 38 5.92 2.60 3.01
CA GLU A 38 6.59 3.54 2.11
C GLU A 38 7.80 2.99 1.36
N SER A 39 8.36 1.83 1.74
CA SER A 39 9.68 1.39 1.23
C SER A 39 9.71 0.07 0.47
N THR A 40 8.55 -0.43 0.02
CA THR A 40 8.52 -1.55 -0.92
C THR A 40 7.83 -1.13 -2.21
N PRO A 41 8.51 -1.16 -3.38
CA PRO A 41 7.82 -1.42 -4.63
C PRO A 41 7.44 -2.91 -4.64
N LEU A 42 6.68 -3.35 -3.65
CA LEU A 42 5.94 -4.59 -3.75
C LEU A 42 4.74 -4.19 -4.57
N THR A 43 4.76 -4.59 -5.84
CA THR A 43 3.58 -4.82 -6.68
C THR A 43 2.47 -5.31 -5.78
N SER A 44 1.67 -4.38 -5.32
CA SER A 44 0.55 -4.69 -4.47
C SER A 44 -0.46 -5.36 -5.41
N SER A 45 -1.21 -6.33 -4.93
CA SER A 45 -2.32 -6.87 -5.71
C SER A 45 -3.28 -5.75 -6.16
N GLN A 46 -3.24 -4.58 -5.50
CA GLN A 46 -3.90 -3.35 -5.91
C GLN A 46 -3.27 -2.68 -7.14
N ASP A 47 -1.93 -2.67 -7.29
CA ASP A 47 -1.26 -2.20 -8.52
C ASP A 47 -1.61 -3.09 -9.71
N ARG A 48 -1.69 -4.40 -9.53
CA ARG A 48 -2.18 -5.32 -10.58
C ARG A 48 -3.64 -5.03 -10.94
N ILE A 49 -4.52 -4.85 -9.95
CA ILE A 49 -5.92 -4.46 -10.20
C ILE A 49 -5.98 -3.11 -10.92
N ASN A 50 -5.15 -2.14 -10.53
CA ASN A 50 -5.10 -0.83 -11.18
C ASN A 50 -4.58 -0.93 -12.62
N GLU A 51 -3.58 -1.76 -12.90
CA GLU A 51 -3.10 -2.02 -14.26
C GLU A 51 -4.14 -2.77 -15.12
N GLU A 52 -4.86 -3.74 -14.55
CA GLU A 52 -5.95 -4.46 -15.22
C GLU A 52 -7.12 -3.53 -15.53
N VAL A 53 -7.53 -2.69 -14.58
CA VAL A 53 -8.58 -1.69 -14.80
C VAL A 53 -8.13 -0.64 -15.81
N LYS A 54 -6.87 -0.17 -15.73
CA LYS A 54 -6.34 0.81 -16.68
C LYS A 54 -6.26 0.26 -18.10
N SER A 55 -5.77 -0.96 -18.28
CA SER A 55 -5.73 -1.62 -19.59
C SER A 55 -7.12 -1.95 -20.13
N PHE A 56 -8.10 -2.22 -19.27
CA PHE A 56 -9.50 -2.35 -19.68
C PHE A 56 -10.05 -1.05 -20.27
N PHE A 57 -9.86 0.10 -19.60
CA PHE A 57 -10.33 1.40 -20.12
C PHE A 57 -9.55 1.90 -21.34
N GLU A 58 -8.26 1.60 -21.45
CA GLU A 58 -7.45 2.00 -22.62
C GLU A 58 -7.85 1.23 -23.90
N ASN A 59 -8.30 -0.02 -23.78
CA ASN A 59 -8.75 -0.82 -24.91
C ASN A 59 -10.21 -0.56 -25.31
N ILE A 60 -10.95 0.22 -24.53
CA ILE A 60 -12.34 0.56 -24.80
C ILE A 60 -12.40 1.83 -25.66
N GLN A 61 -12.60 1.63 -26.96
CA GLN A 61 -12.95 2.70 -27.89
C GLN A 61 -14.48 2.77 -28.03
N ILE A 62 -15.14 3.49 -27.12
CA ILE A 62 -16.59 3.76 -27.25
C ILE A 62 -16.77 5.03 -28.08
N ASP A 63 -17.40 4.88 -29.24
CA ASP A 63 -17.84 6.01 -30.04
C ASP A 63 -19.14 6.59 -29.46
N LEU A 64 -19.00 7.70 -28.71
CA LEU A 64 -20.11 8.46 -28.13
C LEU A 64 -20.60 9.60 -29.03
N SER A 65 -20.15 9.67 -30.28
CA SER A 65 -20.49 10.78 -31.19
C SER A 65 -22.00 10.95 -31.40
N GLN A 66 -22.77 9.87 -31.26
CA GLN A 66 -24.24 9.86 -31.39
C GLN A 66 -24.97 9.88 -30.03
N TYR A 67 -24.24 9.84 -28.91
CA TYR A 67 -24.85 9.88 -27.59
C TYR A 67 -25.20 11.32 -27.19
N ARG A 68 -26.47 11.57 -26.92
CA ARG A 68 -26.96 12.85 -26.39
C ARG A 68 -27.58 12.59 -25.03
N PHE A 69 -26.94 13.12 -23.99
CA PHE A 69 -27.47 13.04 -22.63
C PHE A 69 -28.76 13.86 -22.52
N ASN A 70 -29.89 13.19 -22.25
CA ASN A 70 -31.16 13.85 -22.00
C ASN A 70 -31.30 14.14 -20.50
N ARG A 71 -31.14 15.41 -20.13
CA ARG A 71 -31.20 15.84 -18.74
C ARG A 71 -32.61 15.75 -18.15
N ASP A 72 -33.63 15.94 -18.97
CA ASP A 72 -35.02 16.00 -18.51
C ASP A 72 -35.50 14.60 -18.09
N GLU A 73 -35.19 13.56 -18.88
CA GLU A 73 -35.50 12.15 -18.55
C GLU A 73 -34.76 11.66 -17.30
N ALA A 74 -33.52 12.12 -17.06
CA ALA A 74 -32.73 11.71 -15.89
C ALA A 74 -33.22 12.30 -14.56
N ASN A 75 -33.84 13.48 -14.61
CA ASN A 75 -34.39 14.17 -13.43
C ASN A 75 -35.82 13.74 -13.07
N GLU A 76 -36.49 13.00 -13.96
CA GLU A 76 -37.83 12.42 -13.71
C GLU A 76 -37.79 11.08 -12.95
N ARG A 77 -36.59 10.54 -12.66
CA ARG A 77 -36.38 9.31 -11.87
C ARG A 77 -36.02 9.58 -10.42
#